data_AF-A0A7V9KJB6-F1
#
_entry.id   AF-A0A7V9KJB6-F1
#
_cell.length_a   1.000
_cell.length_b   1.000
_cell.length_c   1.000
_cell.angle_alpha   90.00
_cell.angle_beta   90.00
_cell.angle_gamma   90.00
#
_symmetry.space_group_name_H-M   'P 1'
#
loop_
_entity.id
_entity.type
_entity.pdbx_description
1 polymer ?
#
loop_
_entity_poly.entity_id
_entity_poly.type
_entity_poly.pdbx_seq_one_letter_code
_entity_poly.pdbx_strand_id
1 'polypeptide(L)'
;MASDHIARLRNPAFPTERRGGYSTEAVDEYLREVADWLETGGSDQGRIAIVQREIERVGQRTGSILAAAQDTADRITAEAEEEAKGLREAARSEAAEVRSGADAEAKGKLDEALSRLQQAGQYAAERTAMVERQIAELSGNREAIIANLEELASGIRTLVDGPGSADLDLAATAVKAADPDLGRDEQAGDGPEPTAESEADPQSPTFSRSPPPTRASTNRRSTGPR
;
A
#
# COMPACT_ATOMS: atom_id res chain seq x y z
N MET A 1 -21.22 37.03 73.67
CA MET A 1 -20.11 37.43 74.56
C MET A 1 -18.92 38.00 73.80
N ALA A 2 -18.27 37.29 72.86
CA ALA A 2 -17.13 37.85 72.09
C ALA A 2 -17.50 39.07 71.21
N SER A 3 -18.72 39.10 70.66
CA SER A 3 -19.19 40.19 69.79
C SER A 3 -19.42 41.53 70.53
N ASP A 4 -19.84 41.50 71.80
CA ASP A 4 -20.07 42.72 72.60
C ASP A 4 -18.76 43.38 73.05
N HIS A 5 -17.73 42.57 73.30
CA HIS A 5 -16.38 43.06 73.62
C HIS A 5 -15.74 43.74 72.40
N ILE A 6 -15.90 43.17 71.20
CA ILE A 6 -15.44 43.80 69.94
C ILE A 6 -16.19 45.11 69.65
N ALA A 7 -17.48 45.20 69.98
CA ALA A 7 -18.23 46.45 69.84
C ALA A 7 -17.71 47.54 70.79
N ARG A 8 -17.33 47.17 72.02
CA ARG A 8 -16.74 48.07 73.03
C ARG A 8 -15.35 48.58 72.62
N LEU A 9 -14.53 47.73 71.99
CA LEU A 9 -13.23 48.10 71.41
C LEU A 9 -13.34 48.94 70.12
N ARG A 10 -14.51 49.03 69.48
CA ARG A 10 -14.68 49.89 68.29
C ARG A 10 -15.15 51.31 68.62
N ASN A 11 -15.75 51.51 69.79
CA ASN A 11 -16.27 52.80 70.21
C ASN A 11 -15.97 53.06 71.69
N PRO A 12 -14.70 53.26 72.08
CA PRO A 12 -14.35 53.57 73.46
C PRO A 12 -14.87 54.95 73.85
N ALA A 13 -15.55 55.03 74.99
CA ALA A 13 -15.92 56.30 75.60
C ALA A 13 -14.88 56.64 76.67
N PHE A 14 -13.99 57.59 76.37
CA PHE A 14 -12.98 58.04 77.32
C PHE A 14 -13.54 59.14 78.23
N PRO A 15 -13.38 59.05 79.55
CA PRO A 15 -13.74 60.13 80.45
C PRO A 15 -12.83 61.35 80.21
N THR A 16 -13.42 62.54 80.16
CA THR A 16 -12.72 63.82 79.98
C THR A 16 -12.43 64.47 81.33
N GLU A 17 -11.19 64.91 81.52
CA GLU A 17 -10.82 65.68 82.71
C GLU A 17 -11.27 67.14 82.56
N ARG A 18 -11.49 67.83 83.69
CA ARG A 18 -12.11 69.18 83.80
C ARG A 18 -11.40 70.31 83.02
N ARG A 19 -10.35 70.00 82.26
CA ARG A 19 -9.57 70.93 81.44
C ARG A 19 -9.43 70.49 79.98
N GLY A 20 -10.42 69.75 79.46
CA GLY A 20 -10.62 69.51 78.02
C GLY A 20 -9.72 68.45 77.38
N GLY A 21 -9.01 67.66 78.19
CA GLY A 21 -8.21 66.52 77.74
C GLY A 21 -8.85 65.18 78.08
N TYR A 22 -8.54 64.14 77.30
CA TYR A 22 -8.84 62.75 77.66
C TYR A 22 -7.92 62.31 78.81
N SER A 23 -8.43 61.49 79.73
CA SER A 23 -7.60 60.89 80.78
C SER A 23 -6.56 59.95 80.17
N THR A 24 -5.27 60.24 80.36
CA THR A 24 -4.17 59.45 79.82
C THR A 24 -4.14 58.03 80.39
N GLU A 25 -4.51 57.87 81.67
CA GLU A 25 -4.58 56.55 82.31
C GLU A 25 -5.67 55.67 81.70
N ALA A 26 -6.84 56.23 81.40
CA ALA A 26 -7.93 55.50 80.74
C ALA A 26 -7.58 55.12 79.29
N VAL A 27 -6.79 55.95 78.60
CA VAL A 27 -6.29 55.64 77.26
C VAL A 27 -5.23 54.53 77.32
N ASP A 28 -4.29 54.59 78.27
CA ASP A 28 -3.25 53.56 78.43
C ASP A 28 -3.82 52.19 78.84
N GLU A 29 -4.82 52.17 79.73
CA GLU A 29 -5.54 50.95 80.11
C GLU A 29 -6.25 50.32 78.90
N TYR A 30 -6.94 51.15 78.12
CA TYR A 30 -7.60 50.72 76.88
C TYR A 30 -6.60 50.23 75.83
N LEU A 31 -5.45 50.91 75.67
CA LEU A 31 -4.40 50.48 74.76
C LEU A 31 -3.77 49.16 75.21
N ARG A 32 -3.63 48.91 76.53
CA ARG A 32 -3.24 47.58 77.04
C ARG A 32 -4.29 46.51 76.76
N GLU A 33 -5.58 46.81 76.94
CA GLU A 33 -6.67 45.87 76.66
C GLU A 33 -6.73 45.53 75.15
N VAL A 34 -6.53 46.53 74.28
CA VAL A 34 -6.41 46.32 72.83
C VAL A 34 -5.17 45.51 72.49
N ALA A 35 -4.02 45.79 73.12
CA ALA A 35 -2.79 45.04 72.89
C ALA A 35 -2.92 43.58 73.35
N ASP A 36 -3.47 43.34 74.54
CA ASP A 36 -3.72 42.00 75.07
C ASP A 36 -4.77 41.25 74.22
N TRP A 37 -5.81 41.92 73.73
CA TRP A 37 -6.76 41.30 72.80
C TRP A 37 -6.14 40.94 71.43
N LEU A 38 -5.22 41.77 70.94
CA LEU A 38 -4.44 41.50 69.73
C LEU A 38 -3.42 40.37 69.93
N GLU A 39 -2.81 40.28 71.11
CA GLU A 39 -1.82 39.25 71.48
C GLU A 39 -2.49 37.89 71.83
N THR A 40 -3.65 37.91 72.48
CA THR A 40 -4.28 36.74 73.13
C THR A 40 -5.39 36.09 72.28
N GLY A 41 -5.72 36.61 71.10
CA GLY A 41 -6.44 35.81 70.09
C GLY A 41 -7.79 36.33 69.62
N GLY A 42 -7.96 37.65 69.53
CA GLY A 42 -9.13 38.25 68.87
C GLY A 42 -9.24 37.99 67.36
N SER A 43 -8.17 37.50 66.72
CA SER A 43 -8.09 37.45 65.25
C SER A 43 -7.78 36.09 64.65
N ASP A 44 -7.44 35.07 65.44
CA ASP A 44 -6.89 33.83 64.91
C ASP A 44 -7.95 32.75 64.66
N GLN A 45 -8.86 32.49 65.61
CA GLN A 45 -9.84 31.40 65.45
C GLN A 45 -10.81 31.59 64.28
N GLY A 46 -11.30 32.82 64.04
CA GLY A 46 -12.17 33.13 62.91
C GLY A 46 -11.45 33.06 61.56
N ARG A 47 -10.19 33.52 61.50
CA ARG A 47 -9.36 33.41 60.29
C ARG A 47 -9.00 31.95 60.00
N ILE A 48 -8.65 31.17 61.02
CA ILE A 48 -8.37 29.73 60.91
C ILE A 48 -9.60 28.99 60.37
N ALA A 49 -10.81 29.27 60.87
CA ALA A 49 -12.03 28.65 60.36
C ALA A 49 -12.33 28.99 58.89
N ILE A 50 -12.08 30.24 58.47
CA ILE A 50 -12.22 30.67 57.07
C ILE A 50 -11.17 29.98 56.18
N VAL A 51 -9.91 29.94 56.63
CA VAL A 51 -8.82 29.27 55.91
C VAL A 51 -9.09 27.77 55.78
N GLN A 52 -9.54 27.11 56.84
CA GLN A 52 -9.89 25.69 56.81
C GLN A 52 -11.02 25.39 55.82
N ARG A 53 -12.07 26.23 55.81
CA ARG A 53 -13.16 26.11 54.83
C ARG A 53 -12.66 26.30 53.39
N GLU A 54 -11.75 27.25 53.16
CA GLU A 54 -11.21 27.47 51.82
C GLU A 54 -10.28 26.33 51.38
N ILE A 55 -9.47 25.77 52.29
CA ILE A 55 -8.67 24.57 52.03
C ILE A 55 -9.57 23.37 51.69
N GLU A 56 -10.65 23.17 52.45
CA GLU A 56 -11.61 22.10 52.17
C GLU A 56 -12.26 22.31 50.80
N ARG A 57 -12.66 23.54 50.48
CA ARG A 57 -13.24 23.89 49.17
C ARG A 57 -12.26 23.65 48.02
N VAL A 58 -10.99 24.02 48.20
CA VAL A 58 -9.93 23.75 47.21
C VAL A 58 -9.69 22.26 47.08
N GLY A 59 -9.66 21.51 48.19
CA GLY A 59 -9.54 20.06 48.19
C GLY A 59 -10.67 19.38 47.41
N GLN A 60 -11.92 19.77 47.67
CA GLN A 60 -13.10 19.30 46.93
C GLN A 60 -13.01 19.66 45.44
N ARG A 61 -12.63 20.89 45.11
CA ARG A 61 -12.49 21.35 43.73
C ARG A 61 -11.39 20.59 42.99
N THR A 62 -10.21 20.43 43.59
CA THR A 62 -9.11 19.65 43.02
C THR A 62 -9.51 18.19 42.84
N GLY A 63 -10.18 17.59 43.84
CA GLY A 63 -10.73 16.23 43.74
C GLY A 63 -11.68 16.07 42.56
N SER A 64 -12.62 17.01 42.37
CA SER A 64 -13.54 16.99 41.23
C SER A 64 -12.84 17.14 39.87
N ILE A 65 -11.77 17.94 39.80
CA ILE A 65 -10.99 18.13 38.57
C ILE A 65 -10.21 16.85 38.25
N LEU A 66 -9.58 16.23 39.25
CA LEU A 66 -8.85 14.97 39.06
C LEU A 66 -9.77 13.83 38.64
N ALA A 67 -10.97 13.72 39.25
CA ALA A 67 -11.97 12.74 38.84
C ALA A 67 -12.41 12.96 37.39
N ALA A 68 -12.75 14.20 37.01
CA ALA A 68 -13.13 14.53 35.63
C ALA A 68 -11.99 14.30 34.61
N ALA A 69 -10.75 14.56 35.01
CA ALA A 69 -9.57 14.28 34.20
C ALA A 69 -9.38 12.78 34.00
N GLN A 70 -9.53 11.97 35.06
CA GLN A 70 -9.46 10.51 34.99
C GLN A 70 -10.55 9.94 34.08
N ASP A 71 -11.81 10.35 34.27
CA ASP A 71 -12.93 9.91 33.44
C ASP A 71 -12.71 10.24 31.95
N THR A 72 -12.08 11.38 31.69
CA THR A 72 -11.77 11.81 30.31
C THR A 72 -10.61 11.00 29.73
N ALA A 73 -9.57 10.71 30.53
CA ALA A 73 -8.47 9.86 30.10
C ALA A 73 -8.94 8.44 29.79
N ASP A 74 -9.82 7.88 30.63
CA ASP A 74 -10.39 6.54 30.44
C ASP A 74 -11.25 6.49 29.18
N ARG A 75 -12.06 7.53 28.92
CA ARG A 75 -12.86 7.65 27.69
C ARG A 75 -11.97 7.71 26.44
N ILE A 76 -10.95 8.58 26.44
CA ILE A 76 -10.02 8.70 25.31
C ILE A 76 -9.29 7.38 25.05
N THR A 77 -8.92 6.65 26.11
CA THR A 77 -8.25 5.36 25.99
C THR A 77 -9.18 4.32 25.38
N ALA A 78 -10.43 4.25 25.84
CA ALA A 78 -11.43 3.33 25.28
C ALA A 78 -11.74 3.62 23.81
N GLU A 79 -11.94 4.90 23.45
CA GLU A 79 -12.17 5.33 22.06
C GLU A 79 -10.96 4.98 21.17
N ALA A 80 -9.74 5.26 21.62
CA ALA A 80 -8.53 4.94 20.88
C ALA A 80 -8.32 3.43 20.70
N GLU A 81 -8.67 2.61 21.69
CA GLU A 81 -8.62 1.15 21.60
C GLU A 81 -9.64 0.61 20.58
N GLU A 82 -10.85 1.15 20.58
CA GLU A 82 -11.89 0.79 19.62
C GLU A 82 -11.50 1.19 18.19
N GLU A 83 -11.03 2.42 17.98
CA GLU A 83 -10.52 2.89 16.69
C GLU A 83 -9.34 2.03 16.20
N ALA A 84 -8.38 1.74 17.07
CA ALA A 84 -7.23 0.91 16.73
C ALA A 84 -7.66 -0.52 16.37
N LYS A 85 -8.67 -1.07 17.04
CA LYS A 85 -9.24 -2.37 16.71
C LYS A 85 -9.93 -2.33 15.33
N GLY A 86 -10.78 -1.33 15.08
CA GLY A 86 -11.45 -1.15 13.81
C GLY A 86 -10.46 -1.00 12.65
N LEU A 87 -9.41 -0.20 12.82
CA LEU A 87 -8.36 -0.02 11.81
C LEU A 87 -7.61 -1.32 11.52
N ARG A 88 -7.30 -2.12 12.55
CA ARG A 88 -6.65 -3.43 12.37
C ARG A 88 -7.55 -4.44 11.65
N GLU A 89 -8.84 -4.45 11.95
CA GLU A 89 -9.81 -5.32 11.29
C GLU A 89 -9.99 -4.93 9.83
N ALA A 90 -10.14 -3.64 9.53
CA ALA A 90 -10.21 -3.12 8.17
C ALA A 90 -8.94 -3.46 7.36
N ALA A 91 -7.75 -3.21 7.91
CA ALA A 91 -6.49 -3.52 7.24
C ALA A 91 -6.32 -5.03 6.99
N ARG A 92 -6.81 -5.88 7.90
CA ARG A 92 -6.81 -7.34 7.71
C ARG A 92 -7.76 -7.78 6.61
N SER A 93 -8.96 -7.19 6.54
CA SER A 93 -9.93 -7.46 5.48
C SER A 93 -9.37 -7.08 4.12
N GLU A 94 -8.86 -5.85 3.99
CA GLU A 94 -8.25 -5.36 2.75
C GLU A 94 -7.07 -6.23 2.31
N ALA A 95 -6.18 -6.61 3.25
CA ALA A 95 -5.07 -7.51 2.94
C ALA A 95 -5.54 -8.90 2.49
N ALA A 96 -6.64 -9.42 3.04
CA ALA A 96 -7.22 -10.69 2.62
C ALA A 96 -7.83 -10.61 1.23
N GLU A 97 -8.55 -9.52 0.92
CA GLU A 97 -9.13 -9.25 -0.39
C GLU A 97 -8.04 -9.12 -1.46
N VAL A 98 -6.99 -8.35 -1.21
CA VAL A 98 -5.86 -8.19 -2.13
C VAL A 98 -5.18 -9.53 -2.41
N ARG A 99 -4.95 -10.35 -1.38
CA ARG A 99 -4.37 -11.70 -1.55
C ARG A 99 -5.28 -12.60 -2.37
N SER A 100 -6.58 -12.63 -2.06
CA SER A 100 -7.54 -13.44 -2.80
C SER A 100 -7.64 -13.01 -4.27
N GLY A 101 -7.58 -11.70 -4.54
CA GLY A 101 -7.55 -11.15 -5.90
C GLY A 101 -6.29 -11.58 -6.65
N ALA A 102 -5.11 -11.41 -6.03
CA ALA A 102 -3.84 -11.82 -6.62
C ALA A 102 -3.77 -13.33 -6.90
N ASP A 103 -4.29 -14.17 -5.98
CA ASP A 103 -4.34 -15.62 -6.16
C ASP A 103 -5.29 -16.02 -7.32
N ALA A 104 -6.42 -15.34 -7.45
CA ALA A 104 -7.36 -15.56 -8.55
C ALA A 104 -6.76 -15.16 -9.91
N GLU A 105 -6.10 -14.00 -9.98
CA GLU A 105 -5.40 -13.55 -11.18
C GLU A 105 -4.26 -14.48 -11.58
N ALA A 106 -3.46 -14.93 -10.60
CA ALA A 106 -2.36 -15.85 -10.84
C ALA A 106 -2.88 -17.19 -11.41
N LYS A 107 -3.97 -17.72 -10.85
CA LYS A 107 -4.64 -18.93 -11.39
C LYS A 107 -5.15 -18.70 -12.80
N GLY A 108 -5.83 -17.58 -13.07
CA GLY A 108 -6.31 -17.24 -14.42
C GLY A 108 -5.19 -17.20 -15.45
N LYS A 109 -4.04 -16.61 -15.11
CA LYS A 109 -2.84 -16.58 -15.98
C LYS A 109 -2.23 -17.96 -16.20
N LEU A 110 -2.22 -18.81 -15.18
CA LEU A 110 -1.76 -20.20 -15.31
C LEU A 110 -2.67 -21.00 -16.23
N ASP A 111 -3.99 -20.91 -16.04
CA ASP A 111 -4.96 -21.62 -16.87
C ASP A 111 -4.88 -21.17 -18.34
N GLU A 112 -4.73 -19.86 -18.57
CA GLU A 112 -4.52 -19.30 -19.90
C GLU A 112 -3.21 -19.81 -20.54
N ALA A 113 -2.11 -19.80 -19.79
CA ALA A 113 -0.82 -20.29 -20.28
C ALA A 113 -0.87 -21.78 -20.61
N LEU A 114 -1.53 -22.59 -19.77
CA LEU A 114 -1.73 -24.02 -20.02
C LEU A 114 -2.57 -24.28 -21.27
N SER A 115 -3.65 -23.52 -21.46
CA SER A 115 -4.48 -23.59 -22.66
C SER A 115 -3.68 -23.26 -23.92
N ARG A 116 -2.87 -22.19 -23.89
CA ARG A 116 -1.97 -21.82 -25.00
C ARG A 116 -0.93 -22.90 -25.29
N LEU A 117 -0.32 -23.49 -24.25
CA LEU A 117 0.64 -24.60 -24.41
C LEU A 117 -0.02 -25.82 -25.04
N GLN A 118 -1.25 -26.16 -24.63
CA GLN A 118 -1.99 -27.27 -25.20
C GLN A 118 -2.32 -27.02 -26.67
N GLN A 119 -2.77 -25.82 -27.03
CA GLN A 119 -3.05 -25.45 -28.42
C GLN A 119 -1.79 -25.49 -29.28
N ALA A 120 -0.68 -24.94 -28.79
CA ALA A 120 0.61 -24.98 -29.48
C ALA A 120 1.09 -26.43 -29.68
N GLY A 121 0.90 -27.30 -28.69
CA GLY A 121 1.21 -28.72 -28.79
C GLY A 121 0.36 -29.45 -29.84
N GLN A 122 -0.94 -29.18 -29.89
CA GLN A 122 -1.84 -29.73 -30.92
C GLN A 122 -1.46 -29.27 -32.32
N TYR A 123 -1.23 -27.97 -32.49
CA TYR A 123 -0.80 -27.41 -33.77
C TYR A 123 0.53 -28.00 -34.25
N ALA A 124 1.51 -28.13 -33.35
CA ALA A 124 2.79 -28.76 -33.68
C ALA A 124 2.61 -30.22 -34.09
N ALA A 125 1.78 -30.99 -33.38
CA ALA A 125 1.48 -32.38 -33.71
C ALA A 125 0.80 -32.52 -35.09
N GLU A 126 -0.18 -31.66 -35.39
CA GLU A 126 -0.86 -31.63 -36.69
C GLU A 126 0.11 -31.29 -37.82
N ARG A 127 0.99 -30.31 -37.61
CA ARG A 127 2.00 -29.90 -38.60
C ARG A 127 3.00 -31.02 -38.86
N THR A 128 3.49 -31.70 -37.81
CA THR A 128 4.37 -32.86 -37.97
C THR A 128 3.67 -33.98 -38.75
N ALA A 129 2.43 -34.32 -38.40
CA ALA A 129 1.66 -35.34 -39.11
C ALA A 129 1.37 -34.96 -40.58
N MET A 130 1.25 -33.68 -40.89
CA MET A 130 1.14 -33.19 -42.28
C MET A 130 2.45 -33.37 -43.03
N VAL A 131 3.58 -32.95 -42.45
CA VAL A 131 4.91 -33.09 -43.06
C VAL A 131 5.26 -34.57 -43.29
N GLU A 132 4.99 -35.44 -42.31
CA GLU A 132 5.21 -36.89 -42.45
C GLU A 132 4.40 -37.50 -43.60
N ARG A 133 3.13 -37.08 -43.77
CA ARG A 133 2.30 -37.50 -44.91
C ARG A 133 2.90 -37.05 -46.24
N GLN A 134 3.37 -35.81 -46.34
CA GLN A 134 4.03 -35.30 -47.55
C GLN A 134 5.33 -36.06 -47.86
N ILE A 135 6.13 -36.39 -46.85
CA ILE A 135 7.36 -37.19 -47.02
C ILE A 135 7.02 -38.59 -47.55
N ALA A 136 5.98 -39.22 -47.00
CA ALA A 136 5.52 -40.53 -47.45
C ALA A 136 5.03 -40.50 -48.90
N GLU A 137 4.25 -39.49 -49.27
CA GLU A 137 3.77 -39.26 -50.64
C GLU A 137 4.92 -39.05 -51.63
N LEU A 138 5.87 -38.15 -51.31
CA LEU A 138 7.04 -37.89 -52.16
C LEU A 138 7.93 -39.11 -52.30
N SER A 139 8.09 -39.90 -51.24
CA SER A 139 8.87 -41.14 -51.27
C SER A 139 8.21 -42.19 -52.17
N GLY A 140 6.89 -42.36 -52.09
CA GLY A 140 6.13 -43.24 -52.98
C GLY A 140 6.19 -42.80 -54.45
N ASN A 141 6.06 -41.48 -54.71
CA ASN A 141 6.21 -40.93 -56.06
C ASN A 141 7.61 -41.18 -56.63
N ARG A 142 8.65 -41.01 -55.81
CA ARG A 142 10.04 -41.31 -56.20
C ARG A 142 10.22 -42.78 -56.57
N GLU A 143 9.69 -43.70 -55.77
CA GLU A 143 9.76 -45.14 -56.04
C GLU A 143 9.05 -45.51 -57.35
N ALA A 144 7.87 -44.94 -57.60
CA ALA A 144 7.15 -45.12 -58.86
C ALA A 144 7.92 -44.59 -60.07
N ILE A 145 8.56 -43.42 -59.95
CA ILE A 145 9.41 -42.86 -61.01
C ILE A 145 10.61 -43.77 -61.29
N ILE A 146 11.27 -44.29 -60.25
CA ILE A 146 12.40 -45.22 -60.41
C ILE A 146 11.94 -46.49 -61.14
N ALA A 147 10.82 -47.08 -60.74
CA ALA A 147 10.26 -48.25 -61.41
C ALA A 147 9.96 -47.99 -62.90
N ASN A 148 9.35 -46.85 -63.23
CA ASN A 148 9.09 -46.46 -64.62
C ASN A 148 10.39 -46.27 -65.43
N LEU A 149 11.44 -45.69 -64.82
CA LEU A 149 12.74 -45.53 -65.47
C LEU A 149 13.44 -46.87 -65.69
N GLU A 150 13.35 -47.80 -64.74
CA GLU A 150 13.88 -49.16 -64.88
C GLU A 150 13.16 -49.93 -65.99
N GLU A 151 11.83 -49.82 -66.07
CA GLU A 151 11.02 -50.38 -67.14
C GLU A 151 11.43 -49.80 -68.50
N LEU A 152 11.52 -48.47 -68.62
CA LEU A 152 11.94 -47.79 -69.85
C LEU A 152 13.37 -48.19 -70.27
N ALA A 153 14.31 -48.26 -69.32
CA ALA A 153 15.67 -48.69 -69.59
C ALA A 153 15.74 -50.15 -70.06
N SER A 154 14.93 -51.03 -69.47
CA SER A 154 14.79 -52.42 -69.92
C SER A 154 14.21 -52.51 -71.33
N GLY A 155 13.20 -51.70 -71.64
CA GLY A 155 12.56 -51.60 -72.95
C GLY A 155 13.53 -51.14 -74.04
N ILE A 156 14.33 -50.10 -73.76
CA ILE A 156 15.38 -49.63 -74.66
C ILE A 156 16.42 -50.72 -74.88
N ARG A 157 16.87 -51.42 -73.83
CA ARG A 157 17.83 -52.51 -73.98
C ARG A 157 17.30 -53.64 -74.85
N THR A 158 16.05 -54.06 -74.66
CA THR A 158 15.41 -55.07 -75.54
C THR A 158 15.26 -54.60 -76.98
N LEU A 159 15.03 -53.31 -77.22
CA LEU A 159 14.96 -52.73 -78.57
C LEU A 159 16.34 -52.75 -79.26
N VAL A 160 17.40 -52.49 -78.49
CA VAL A 160 18.80 -52.50 -78.99
C VAL A 160 19.32 -53.92 -79.21
N ASP A 161 19.04 -54.85 -78.30
CA ASP A 161 19.55 -56.24 -78.33
C ASP A 161 18.66 -57.21 -79.13
N GLY A 162 17.44 -56.81 -79.51
CA GLY A 162 16.53 -57.63 -80.31
C GLY A 162 17.06 -57.92 -81.73
N PRO A 163 16.61 -59.00 -82.41
CA PRO A 163 17.15 -59.48 -83.70
C PRO A 163 16.92 -58.56 -84.92
N GLY A 164 16.67 -57.27 -84.72
CA GLY A 164 16.41 -56.25 -85.74
C GLY A 164 17.59 -55.33 -86.07
N SER A 165 18.82 -55.64 -85.65
CA SER A 165 20.01 -54.83 -86.02
C SER A 165 20.41 -54.93 -87.51
N ALA A 166 19.57 -55.54 -88.34
CA ALA A 166 19.87 -55.75 -89.75
C ALA A 166 19.26 -54.70 -90.69
N ASP A 167 18.28 -53.87 -90.29
CA ASP A 167 17.57 -53.09 -91.34
C ASP A 167 16.82 -51.83 -90.88
N LEU A 168 17.43 -50.93 -90.11
CA LEU A 168 16.87 -49.59 -89.88
C LEU A 168 17.90 -48.49 -90.15
N ASP A 169 18.08 -48.23 -91.44
CA ASP A 169 18.42 -46.91 -91.98
C ASP A 169 17.22 -45.98 -91.74
N LEU A 170 17.18 -45.28 -90.60
CA LEU A 170 16.18 -44.27 -90.30
C LEU A 170 16.85 -42.96 -89.89
N ALA A 171 17.03 -42.17 -90.93
CA ALA A 171 17.17 -40.73 -90.88
C ALA A 171 16.18 -40.09 -89.90
N ALA A 172 16.73 -39.15 -89.13
CA ALA A 172 16.17 -37.83 -88.90
C ALA A 172 14.63 -37.73 -88.94
N THR A 173 13.99 -37.87 -87.78
CA THR A 173 12.71 -37.18 -87.58
C THR A 173 12.60 -36.65 -86.16
N ALA A 174 12.68 -35.32 -86.10
CA ALA A 174 12.48 -34.49 -84.95
C ALA A 174 11.10 -34.69 -84.33
N VAL A 175 11.04 -34.79 -83.00
CA VAL A 175 9.94 -34.23 -82.21
C VAL A 175 10.53 -33.53 -80.98
N LYS A 176 10.79 -32.23 -81.16
CA LYS A 176 10.37 -31.12 -80.29
C LYS A 176 10.05 -31.53 -78.83
N ALA A 177 11.07 -31.89 -78.07
CA ALA A 177 10.94 -31.99 -76.61
C ALA A 177 10.95 -30.57 -76.05
N ALA A 178 9.83 -30.25 -75.42
CA ALA A 178 9.52 -29.01 -74.74
C ALA A 178 10.70 -28.45 -73.95
N ASP A 179 10.90 -27.15 -74.14
CA ASP A 179 11.60 -26.23 -73.26
C ASP A 179 11.12 -26.47 -71.81
N PRO A 180 11.94 -27.00 -70.89
CA PRO A 180 11.64 -26.80 -69.48
C PRO A 180 11.95 -25.33 -69.22
N ASP A 181 10.89 -24.51 -69.29
CA ASP A 181 10.83 -23.18 -68.72
C ASP A 181 11.28 -23.28 -67.26
N LEU A 182 12.58 -23.11 -67.04
CA LEU A 182 13.17 -22.81 -65.76
C LEU A 182 12.82 -21.37 -65.44
N GLY A 183 11.52 -21.12 -65.28
CA GLY A 183 10.92 -20.00 -64.59
C GLY A 183 11.40 -20.06 -63.14
N ARG A 184 12.65 -19.65 -62.98
CA ARG A 184 13.27 -19.25 -61.73
C ARG A 184 12.53 -17.99 -61.30
N ASP A 185 11.34 -18.17 -60.76
CA ASP A 185 10.75 -17.21 -59.86
C ASP A 185 11.67 -17.17 -58.64
N GLU A 186 12.67 -16.28 -58.72
CA GLU A 186 13.10 -15.50 -57.57
C GLU A 186 11.86 -14.73 -57.06
N GLN A 187 10.90 -15.44 -56.48
CA GLN A 187 10.15 -14.86 -55.39
C GLN A 187 11.17 -14.67 -54.29
N ALA A 188 11.70 -13.45 -54.27
CA ALA A 188 11.93 -12.72 -53.04
C ALA A 188 10.69 -12.89 -52.15
N GLY A 189 10.61 -14.05 -51.48
CA GLY A 189 9.93 -14.16 -50.22
C GLY A 189 10.69 -13.21 -49.33
N ASP A 190 10.17 -11.99 -49.28
CA ASP A 190 9.95 -11.21 -48.08
C ASP A 190 9.70 -12.19 -46.92
N GLY A 191 10.78 -12.79 -46.44
CA GLY A 191 10.79 -13.42 -45.15
C GLY A 191 10.44 -12.28 -44.22
N PRO A 192 9.36 -12.38 -43.43
CA PRO A 192 9.16 -11.39 -42.39
C PRO A 192 10.49 -11.35 -41.64
N GLU A 193 11.16 -10.20 -41.68
CA GLU A 193 12.22 -9.91 -40.74
C GLU A 193 11.71 -10.43 -39.40
N PRO A 194 12.47 -11.27 -38.67
CA PRO A 194 12.22 -11.36 -37.25
C PRO A 194 12.43 -9.94 -36.75
N THR A 195 11.33 -9.20 -36.60
CA THR A 195 11.21 -8.04 -35.72
C THR A 195 11.43 -8.57 -34.31
N ALA A 196 12.69 -8.94 -34.06
CA ALA A 196 13.31 -9.06 -32.77
C ALA A 196 13.70 -7.66 -32.29
N GLU A 197 12.78 -6.72 -32.46
CA GLU A 197 12.59 -5.58 -31.59
C GLU A 197 11.12 -5.66 -31.15
N SER A 198 10.80 -6.82 -30.55
CA SER A 198 9.88 -6.84 -29.42
C SER A 198 10.29 -5.65 -28.56
N GLU A 199 9.44 -4.62 -28.59
CA GLU A 199 9.05 -3.84 -27.44
C GLU A 199 9.46 -4.58 -26.16
N ALA A 200 10.71 -4.36 -25.75
CA ALA A 200 10.93 -3.94 -24.39
C ALA A 200 10.09 -2.68 -24.31
N ASP A 201 8.87 -2.85 -23.84
CA ASP A 201 8.19 -1.84 -23.08
C ASP A 201 8.92 -1.80 -21.74
N PRO A 202 9.91 -0.92 -21.51
CA PRO A 202 10.20 -0.48 -20.18
C PRO A 202 9.12 0.54 -19.79
N GLN A 203 7.85 0.16 -19.83
CA GLN A 203 7.02 0.29 -18.63
C GLN A 203 7.58 -0.63 -17.53
N SER A 204 8.85 -0.38 -17.21
CA SER A 204 9.19 -0.15 -15.82
C SER A 204 8.04 0.70 -15.29
N PRO A 205 7.30 0.28 -14.26
CA PRO A 205 6.64 1.29 -13.47
C PRO A 205 7.78 2.26 -13.16
N THR A 206 7.69 3.47 -13.71
CA THR A 206 8.27 4.59 -13.02
C THR A 206 7.60 4.49 -11.67
N PHE A 207 8.29 3.82 -10.74
CA PHE A 207 8.33 4.23 -9.36
C PHE A 207 8.69 5.71 -9.48
N SER A 208 7.66 6.51 -9.70
CA SER A 208 7.47 7.79 -9.08
C SER A 208 7.70 7.48 -7.61
N ARG A 209 8.98 7.46 -7.25
CA ARG A 209 9.46 7.81 -5.94
C ARG A 209 8.94 9.23 -5.80
N SER A 210 7.66 9.33 -5.42
CA SER A 210 7.19 10.46 -4.67
C SER A 210 8.31 10.71 -3.66
N PRO A 211 8.95 11.89 -3.69
CA PRO A 211 9.92 12.20 -2.67
C PRO A 211 9.25 11.90 -1.33
N PRO A 212 9.94 11.23 -0.39
CA PRO A 212 9.37 11.02 0.93
C PRO A 212 8.84 12.37 1.41
N PRO A 213 7.64 12.45 2.01
CA PRO A 213 7.14 13.71 2.52
C PRO A 213 8.25 14.27 3.39
N THR A 214 8.80 15.42 2.97
CA THR A 214 9.74 16.17 3.77
C THR A 214 9.05 16.33 5.10
N ARG A 215 9.52 15.59 6.11
CA ARG A 215 9.05 15.76 7.48
C ARG A 215 9.28 17.23 7.75
N ALA A 216 8.19 18.00 7.72
CA ALA A 216 8.15 19.34 8.21
C ALA A 216 8.69 19.23 9.63
N SER A 217 9.93 19.67 9.79
CA SER A 217 10.57 19.78 11.08
C SER A 217 9.77 20.84 11.82
N THR A 218 8.69 20.42 12.47
CA THR A 218 7.98 21.21 13.47
C THR A 218 8.97 21.37 14.61
N ASN A 219 9.81 22.38 14.45
CA ASN A 219 10.63 22.97 15.48
C ASN A 219 9.65 23.59 16.48
N ARG A 220 9.05 22.75 17.32
CA ARG A 220 8.20 23.14 18.45
C ARG A 220 9.15 23.67 19.52
N ARG A 221 9.64 24.90 19.30
CA ARG A 221 10.34 25.67 20.33
C ARG A 221 9.31 25.99 21.41
N SER A 222 9.31 25.12 22.42
CA SER A 222 8.80 25.38 23.75
C SER A 222 9.53 26.59 24.32
N THR A 223 8.91 27.77 24.23
CA THR A 223 9.16 28.89 25.15
C THR A 223 7.91 29.04 25.99
N GLY A 224 7.95 28.49 27.19
CA GLY A 224 6.90 28.64 28.20
C GLY A 224 6.74 30.09 28.65
N PRO A 225 5.58 30.44 29.22
CA PRO A 225 5.36 31.77 29.79
C PRO A 225 6.16 31.92 31.09
N ARG A 226 6.79 33.09 31.23
CA ARG A 226 7.16 33.65 32.53
C ARG A 226 5.95 34.29 33.17
#